data_AF-A0A1V5TG53-F1
#
_entry.id   AF-A0A1V5TG53-F1
#
_cell.length_a   1.000
_cell.length_b   1.000
_cell.length_c   1.000
_cell.angle_alpha   90.00
_cell.angle_beta   90.00
_cell.angle_gamma   90.00
#
_symmetry.space_group_name_H-M   'P 1'
#
loop_
_entity.id
_entity.type
_entity.pdbx_description
1 polymer ?
#
loop_
_entity_poly.entity_id
_entity_poly.type
_entity_poly.pdbx_seq_one_letter_code
_entity_poly.pdbx_strand_id
1 'polypeptide(L)'
;MISRRNFLKIAGLSSVALGAGFTTGKFIGDKKSVCFTVHGFIPADDQIIANLVTAFKNKVKSNSEPVVISDSKVGEMINRIDLKSQKENFTNKGSVTYRLKRIDKQVDSDIIISDANNSVYSPDDLNSAFENIRSGIKNRKADFLFTAEYKETDFITSLFGADKKEVVIENERGIVDKISLHKNYKNILIDGPQGKTGLRIENGFAQVHTSTCKHGICKHSIANGVGNIIACAPNKVLIKVV
;
A
#
# COMPACT_ATOMS: atom_id res chain seq x y z
N MET A 1 -4.00 31.82 -35.05
CA MET A 1 -3.15 32.26 -33.92
C MET A 1 -4.01 33.05 -32.96
N ILE A 2 -4.28 32.51 -31.78
CA ILE A 2 -5.08 33.20 -30.75
C ILE A 2 -4.15 34.19 -30.01
N SER A 3 -4.53 35.46 -30.05
CA SER A 3 -3.81 36.57 -29.41
C SER A 3 -3.80 36.42 -27.88
N ARG A 4 -2.64 36.70 -27.26
CA ARG A 4 -2.38 36.66 -25.81
C ARG A 4 -3.43 37.39 -24.95
N ARG A 5 -4.22 38.28 -25.53
CA ARG A 5 -5.29 39.02 -24.85
C ARG A 5 -6.57 38.21 -24.60
N ASN A 6 -6.83 37.13 -25.35
CA ASN A 6 -8.02 36.29 -25.14
C ASN A 6 -7.78 35.12 -24.17
N PHE A 7 -6.52 34.73 -23.92
CA PHE A 7 -6.19 33.72 -22.90
C PHE A 7 -6.39 34.26 -21.48
N LEU A 8 -6.12 35.55 -21.26
CA LEU A 8 -6.26 36.21 -19.95
C LEU A 8 -7.72 36.48 -19.53
N LYS A 9 -8.69 36.42 -20.45
CA LYS A 9 -10.12 36.53 -20.10
C LYS A 9 -10.74 35.19 -19.68
N ILE A 10 -10.12 34.07 -20.02
CA ILE A 10 -10.54 32.73 -19.56
C ILE A 10 -9.92 32.41 -18.19
N ALA A 11 -8.77 33.01 -17.87
CA ALA A 11 -8.11 32.87 -16.56
C ALA A 11 -8.72 33.76 -15.45
N GLY A 12 -9.74 34.56 -15.75
CA GLY A 12 -10.21 35.65 -14.88
C GLY A 12 -11.49 35.41 -14.06
N LEU A 13 -12.15 34.24 -14.13
CA LEU A 13 -13.47 34.05 -13.50
C LEU A 13 -13.73 32.67 -12.85
N SER A 14 -12.71 32.02 -12.28
CA SER A 14 -12.97 30.89 -11.37
C SER A 14 -11.96 30.82 -10.22
N SER A 15 -11.59 31.99 -9.69
CA SER A 15 -10.90 32.16 -8.41
C SER A 15 -11.92 32.45 -7.31
N VAL A 16 -12.54 31.39 -6.77
CA VAL A 16 -13.09 31.35 -5.42
C VAL A 16 -12.80 29.97 -4.82
N ALA A 17 -11.59 29.82 -4.29
CA ALA A 17 -11.24 28.88 -3.21
C ALA A 17 -9.81 29.19 -2.73
N LEU A 18 -9.53 30.44 -2.39
CA LEU A 18 -8.36 30.83 -1.62
C LEU A 18 -8.85 31.24 -0.23
N GLY A 19 -8.77 30.30 0.71
CA GLY A 19 -9.25 30.52 2.08
C GLY A 19 -9.09 29.33 3.02
N ALA A 20 -7.98 28.59 2.93
CA ALA A 20 -7.40 27.72 3.97
C ALA A 20 -6.11 27.12 3.36
N GLY A 21 -5.01 27.85 3.32
CA GLY A 21 -4.12 27.88 4.47
C GLY A 21 -3.06 26.79 4.32
N PHE A 22 -2.12 27.02 3.39
CA PHE A 22 -0.74 26.59 3.60
C PHE A 22 -0.29 27.12 4.98
N THR A 23 0.54 26.34 5.67
CA THR A 23 1.06 26.48 7.05
C THR A 23 0.22 25.78 8.13
N THR A 24 0.94 25.13 9.07
CA THR A 24 0.48 24.29 10.21
C THR A 24 0.06 22.83 9.93
N GLY A 25 0.93 22.05 9.29
CA GLY A 25 0.92 20.58 9.38
C GLY A 25 1.60 20.01 10.64
N LYS A 26 1.75 20.83 11.69
CA LYS A 26 2.18 20.44 13.04
C LYS A 26 1.05 20.87 13.97
N PHE A 27 0.58 19.94 14.81
CA PHE A 27 -0.54 20.08 15.76
C PHE A 27 -1.94 19.74 15.23
N ILE A 28 -2.12 18.49 14.79
CA ILE A 28 -3.14 17.63 15.40
C ILE A 28 -2.38 16.42 15.92
N GLY A 29 -2.40 16.24 17.24
CA GLY A 29 -1.84 15.08 17.91
C GLY A 29 -2.71 13.85 17.66
N ASP A 30 -2.92 13.49 16.40
CA ASP A 30 -3.35 12.14 16.09
C ASP A 30 -2.16 11.26 16.45
N LYS A 31 -2.36 10.34 17.39
CA LYS A 31 -1.41 9.26 17.64
C LYS A 31 -1.13 8.62 16.29
N LYS A 32 0.04 8.92 15.71
CA LYS A 32 0.46 8.38 14.41
C LYS A 32 0.33 6.87 14.53
N SER A 33 -0.62 6.28 13.81
CA SER A 33 -0.77 4.85 13.75
C SER A 33 0.49 4.29 13.09
N VAL A 34 1.31 3.56 13.87
CA VAL A 34 2.48 2.90 13.31
C VAL A 34 1.97 1.73 12.48
N CYS A 35 1.97 1.94 11.16
CA CYS A 35 1.68 0.94 10.15
C CYS A 35 2.97 0.61 9.39
N PHE A 36 3.24 -0.68 9.19
CA PHE A 36 4.32 -1.15 8.33
C PHE A 36 3.79 -2.26 7.44
N THR A 37 3.98 -2.13 6.13
CA THR A 37 3.46 -3.10 5.17
C THR A 37 4.52 -3.47 4.15
N VAL A 38 4.59 -4.76 3.83
CA VAL A 38 5.42 -5.32 2.76
C VAL A 38 4.50 -5.99 1.76
N HIS A 39 4.63 -5.66 0.48
CA HIS A 39 3.99 -6.35 -0.62
C HIS A 39 5.05 -6.98 -1.51
N GLY A 40 4.84 -8.22 -1.94
CA GLY A 40 5.78 -8.93 -2.79
C GLY A 40 5.10 -9.71 -3.89
N PHE A 41 5.62 -9.61 -5.11
CA PHE A 41 5.44 -10.59 -6.16
C PHE A 41 6.60 -11.56 -6.02
N ILE A 42 6.34 -12.75 -5.46
CA ILE A 42 7.41 -13.68 -5.10
C ILE A 42 7.24 -15.02 -5.79
N PRO A 43 8.35 -15.69 -6.14
CA PRO A 43 8.29 -17.05 -6.64
C PRO A 43 7.76 -18.01 -5.56
N ALA A 44 7.30 -19.18 -5.98
CA ALA A 44 6.93 -20.27 -5.07
C ALA A 44 8.17 -20.93 -4.46
N ASP A 45 8.83 -20.19 -3.57
CA ASP A 45 10.09 -20.55 -2.93
C ASP A 45 9.99 -20.35 -1.42
N ASP A 46 10.02 -21.48 -0.73
CA ASP A 46 9.90 -21.59 0.73
C ASP A 46 10.94 -20.74 1.47
N GLN A 47 12.17 -20.65 0.95
CA GLN A 47 13.23 -19.87 1.59
C GLN A 47 12.96 -18.37 1.46
N ILE A 48 12.42 -17.92 0.33
CA ILE A 48 12.06 -16.51 0.11
C ILE A 48 10.93 -16.10 1.04
N ILE A 49 9.90 -16.94 1.17
CA ILE A 49 8.79 -16.70 2.10
C ILE A 49 9.31 -16.63 3.54
N ALA A 50 10.19 -17.56 3.94
CA ALA A 50 10.79 -17.56 5.26
C ALA A 50 11.61 -16.30 5.55
N ASN A 51 12.43 -15.88 4.59
CA ASN A 51 13.23 -14.66 4.70
C ASN A 51 12.34 -13.42 4.83
N LEU A 52 11.25 -13.33 4.06
CA LEU A 52 10.29 -12.22 4.13
C LEU A 52 9.60 -12.13 5.48
N VAL A 53 9.04 -13.24 5.98
CA VAL A 53 8.38 -13.29 7.28
C VAL A 53 9.36 -12.91 8.40
N THR A 54 10.59 -13.45 8.34
CA THR A 54 11.64 -13.16 9.32
C THR A 54 12.07 -11.70 9.28
N ALA A 55 12.31 -11.14 8.09
CA ALA A 55 12.70 -9.74 7.92
C ALA A 55 11.60 -8.79 8.41
N PHE A 56 10.35 -9.09 8.06
CA PHE A 56 9.17 -8.36 8.53
C PHE A 56 9.08 -8.39 10.06
N LYS A 57 9.14 -9.57 10.68
CA LYS A 57 9.03 -9.70 12.13
C LYS A 57 10.14 -8.95 12.88
N ASN A 58 11.38 -9.02 12.38
CA ASN A 58 12.50 -8.25 12.93
C ASN A 58 12.30 -6.73 12.80
N LYS A 59 11.67 -6.27 11.71
CA LYS A 59 11.39 -4.85 11.49
C LYS A 59 10.30 -4.34 12.44
N VAL A 60 9.22 -5.10 12.61
CA VAL A 60 8.07 -4.70 13.44
C VAL A 60 8.24 -5.03 14.91
N LYS A 61 9.21 -5.89 15.28
CA LYS A 61 9.55 -6.29 16.66
C LYS A 61 8.34 -6.70 17.49
N SER A 62 7.43 -7.46 16.91
CA SER A 62 6.19 -7.92 17.54
C SER A 62 6.16 -9.44 17.63
N ASN A 63 5.69 -9.95 18.78
CA ASN A 63 5.41 -11.37 19.01
C ASN A 63 3.91 -11.68 18.94
N SER A 64 3.07 -10.72 18.56
CA SER A 64 1.62 -10.92 18.46
C SER A 64 1.30 -12.09 17.55
N GLU A 65 0.25 -12.85 17.90
CA GLU A 65 -0.22 -13.95 17.08
C GLU A 65 -0.72 -13.41 15.73
N PRO A 66 -0.19 -13.90 14.59
CA PRO A 66 -0.54 -13.37 13.30
C PRO A 66 -1.87 -13.93 12.79
N VAL A 67 -2.64 -13.10 12.09
CA VAL A 67 -3.74 -13.58 11.25
C VAL A 67 -3.19 -13.97 9.89
N VAL A 68 -3.31 -15.24 9.50
CA VAL A 68 -2.84 -15.74 8.19
C VAL A 68 -4.01 -16.03 7.28
N ILE A 69 -4.03 -15.37 6.11
CA ILE A 69 -5.03 -15.55 5.06
C ILE A 69 -4.32 -16.15 3.84
N SER A 70 -4.58 -17.42 3.53
CA SER A 70 -3.94 -18.14 2.43
C SER A 70 -4.94 -19.05 1.72
N ASP A 71 -4.84 -19.12 0.40
CA ASP A 71 -5.56 -20.08 -0.46
C ASP A 71 -4.85 -21.45 -0.56
N SER A 72 -3.66 -21.57 0.04
CA SER A 72 -2.78 -22.73 -0.09
C SER A 72 -2.22 -23.22 1.25
N LYS A 73 -1.69 -24.45 1.25
CA LYS A 73 -0.99 -25.09 2.38
C LYS A 73 0.21 -24.27 2.91
N VAL A 74 0.67 -23.28 2.15
CA VAL A 74 1.74 -22.35 2.55
C VAL A 74 1.35 -21.52 3.78
N GLY A 75 0.06 -21.36 4.08
CA GLY A 75 -0.39 -20.66 5.29
C GLY A 75 0.12 -21.30 6.59
N GLU A 76 0.13 -22.63 6.69
CA GLU A 76 0.70 -23.34 7.84
C GLU A 76 2.20 -23.10 7.99
N MET A 77 2.90 -23.02 6.86
CA MET A 77 4.33 -22.74 6.83
C MET A 77 4.63 -21.34 7.37
N ILE A 78 3.86 -20.33 6.96
CA ILE A 78 3.99 -18.95 7.48
C ILE A 78 3.84 -18.94 9.00
N ASN A 79 2.83 -19.62 9.55
CA ASN A 79 2.64 -19.74 11.01
C ASN A 79 3.87 -20.34 11.69
N ARG A 80 4.43 -21.44 11.15
CA ARG A 80 5.63 -22.08 11.72
C ARG A 80 6.85 -21.17 11.69
N ILE A 81 7.07 -20.43 10.60
CA ILE A 81 8.18 -19.49 10.49
C ILE A 81 8.01 -18.34 11.47
N ASP A 82 6.81 -17.77 11.55
CA ASP A 82 6.51 -16.66 12.44
C ASP A 82 6.79 -17.05 13.90
N LEU A 83 6.29 -18.20 14.35
CA LEU A 83 6.54 -18.74 15.69
C LEU A 83 8.04 -18.93 15.96
N LYS A 84 8.78 -19.55 15.03
CA LYS A 84 10.24 -19.74 15.16
C LYS A 84 11.03 -18.42 15.19
N SER A 85 10.47 -17.35 14.66
CA SER A 85 11.09 -16.04 14.58
C SER A 85 10.79 -15.15 15.79
N GLN A 86 10.06 -15.65 16.79
CA GLN A 86 9.82 -14.94 18.05
C GLN A 86 11.13 -14.66 18.78
N LYS A 87 11.23 -13.49 19.40
CA LYS A 87 12.38 -13.10 20.23
C LYS A 87 11.89 -12.45 21.52
N GLU A 88 12.56 -12.72 22.63
CA GLU A 88 12.17 -12.20 23.95
C GLU A 88 12.17 -10.66 24.01
N ASN A 89 13.04 -10.00 23.23
CA ASN A 89 13.16 -8.55 23.20
C ASN A 89 12.14 -7.84 22.29
N PHE A 90 11.18 -8.56 21.70
CA PHE A 90 10.12 -7.98 20.88
C PHE A 90 8.95 -7.52 21.78
N THR A 91 8.75 -6.21 21.85
CA THR A 91 7.81 -5.58 22.79
C THR A 91 6.55 -5.02 22.13
N ASN A 92 6.49 -4.96 20.80
CA ASN A 92 5.40 -4.31 20.09
C ASN A 92 4.14 -5.19 20.10
N LYS A 93 3.00 -4.61 20.49
CA LYS A 93 1.73 -5.32 20.72
C LYS A 93 0.69 -5.17 19.60
N GLY A 94 1.07 -4.57 18.48
CA GLY A 94 0.15 -4.39 17.36
C GLY A 94 -0.33 -5.69 16.73
N SER A 95 -1.31 -5.58 15.83
CA SER A 95 -1.80 -6.70 15.03
C SER A 95 -0.87 -6.99 13.86
N VAL A 96 -0.63 -8.27 13.59
CA VAL A 96 0.14 -8.76 12.44
C VAL A 96 -0.80 -9.55 11.54
N THR A 97 -0.76 -9.29 10.23
CA THR A 97 -1.51 -10.04 9.22
C THR A 97 -0.60 -10.44 8.08
N TYR A 98 -0.64 -11.72 7.70
CA TYR A 98 -0.02 -12.23 6.49
C TYR A 98 -1.11 -12.64 5.50
N ARG A 99 -0.97 -12.22 4.25
CA ARG A 99 -1.83 -12.65 3.13
C ARG A 99 -0.95 -13.25 2.05
N LEU A 100 -1.33 -14.43 1.56
CA LEU A 100 -0.69 -15.07 0.44
C LEU A 100 -1.77 -15.52 -0.54
N LYS A 101 -1.61 -15.17 -1.81
CA LYS A 101 -2.54 -15.55 -2.87
C LYS A 101 -1.77 -15.99 -4.10
N ARG A 102 -2.15 -17.11 -4.70
CA ARG A 102 -1.56 -17.55 -5.98
C ARG A 102 -1.96 -16.60 -7.11
N ILE A 103 -1.03 -16.33 -8.02
CA ILE A 103 -1.29 -15.54 -9.23
C ILE A 103 -1.15 -16.41 -10.48
N ASP A 104 -2.12 -16.30 -11.38
CA ASP A 104 -2.16 -17.10 -12.62
C ASP A 104 -1.43 -16.43 -13.79
N LYS A 105 -0.73 -15.31 -13.53
CA LYS A 105 -0.04 -14.50 -14.53
C LYS A 105 1.46 -14.49 -14.27
N GLN A 106 2.25 -14.60 -15.33
CA GLN A 106 3.70 -14.44 -15.26
C GLN A 106 4.06 -12.96 -15.08
N VAL A 107 4.25 -12.56 -13.83
CA VAL A 107 4.73 -11.24 -13.43
C VAL A 107 6.18 -11.37 -12.97
N ASP A 108 7.01 -10.36 -13.23
CA ASP A 108 8.36 -10.32 -12.68
C ASP A 108 8.31 -10.14 -11.16
N SER A 109 9.17 -10.87 -10.45
CA SER A 109 9.24 -10.79 -9.00
C SER A 109 9.82 -9.45 -8.54
N ASP A 110 9.18 -8.85 -7.54
CA ASP A 110 9.63 -7.62 -6.88
C ASP A 110 9.02 -7.48 -5.48
N ILE A 111 9.63 -6.66 -4.63
CA ILE A 111 9.14 -6.33 -3.28
C ILE A 111 9.03 -4.83 -3.13
N ILE A 112 7.96 -4.43 -2.47
CA ILE A 112 7.57 -3.06 -2.18
C ILE A 112 7.29 -2.94 -0.69
N ILE A 113 7.71 -1.84 -0.08
CA ILE A 113 7.53 -1.58 1.35
C ILE A 113 6.90 -0.22 1.55
N SER A 114 6.08 -0.07 2.57
CA SER A 114 5.54 1.23 3.00
C SER A 114 5.47 1.31 4.51
N ASP A 115 5.63 2.51 5.06
CA ASP A 115 5.40 2.78 6.47
C ASP A 115 4.50 4.01 6.69
N ALA A 116 4.32 4.42 7.95
CA ALA A 116 3.48 5.57 8.29
C ALA A 116 3.99 6.92 7.76
N ASN A 117 5.30 7.04 7.52
CA ASN A 117 5.96 8.28 7.12
C ASN A 117 6.43 8.29 5.66
N ASN A 118 6.64 7.12 5.07
CA ASN A 118 7.26 6.97 3.77
C ASN A 118 6.39 6.19 2.78
N SER A 119 6.35 6.72 1.56
CA SER A 119 5.60 6.13 0.45
C SER A 119 6.33 4.91 -0.10
N VAL A 120 5.57 4.03 -0.76
CA VAL A 120 6.03 2.86 -1.53
C VAL A 120 7.22 3.14 -2.48
N TYR A 121 7.40 4.39 -2.93
CA TYR A 121 8.39 4.75 -3.94
C TYR A 121 9.64 5.43 -3.39
N SER A 122 9.79 5.55 -2.07
CA SER A 122 10.98 6.11 -1.47
C SER A 122 12.14 5.10 -1.53
N PRO A 123 13.25 5.39 -2.24
CA PRO A 123 14.37 4.45 -2.41
C PRO A 123 15.08 4.14 -1.08
N ASP A 124 15.03 5.07 -0.12
CA ASP A 124 15.77 5.02 1.15
C ASP A 124 15.14 4.08 2.21
N ASP A 125 14.02 3.42 1.88
CA ASP A 125 13.18 2.68 2.84
C ASP A 125 13.53 1.21 3.04
N LEU A 126 14.35 0.64 2.16
CA LEU A 126 14.68 -0.77 2.22
C LEU A 126 15.81 -1.00 3.23
N ASN A 127 15.48 -1.57 4.39
CA ASN A 127 16.50 -2.15 5.26
C ASN A 127 17.28 -3.23 4.47
N SER A 128 18.57 -3.40 4.76
CA SER A 128 19.49 -4.33 4.09
C SER A 128 18.92 -5.75 3.92
N ALA A 129 18.13 -6.22 4.90
CA ALA A 129 17.43 -7.50 4.79
C ALA A 129 16.48 -7.57 3.59
N PHE A 130 15.67 -6.53 3.35
CA PHE A 130 14.74 -6.49 2.23
C PHE A 130 15.43 -6.21 0.90
N GLU A 131 16.51 -5.43 0.90
CA GLU A 131 17.35 -5.25 -0.30
C GLU A 131 17.96 -6.58 -0.77
N ASN A 132 18.46 -7.39 0.18
CA ASN A 132 19.01 -8.70 -0.10
C ASN A 132 17.95 -9.67 -0.65
N ILE A 133 16.74 -9.67 -0.09
CA ILE A 133 15.65 -10.50 -0.62
C ILE A 133 15.27 -10.01 -2.02
N ARG A 134 15.08 -8.71 -2.20
CA ARG A 134 14.70 -8.10 -3.48
C ARG A 134 15.71 -8.39 -4.58
N SER A 135 17.01 -8.29 -4.28
CA SER A 135 18.07 -8.63 -5.24
C SER A 135 18.09 -10.13 -5.57
N GLY A 136 17.86 -11.01 -4.58
CA GLY A 136 17.79 -12.46 -4.77
C GLY A 136 16.59 -12.95 -5.58
N ILE A 137 15.50 -12.17 -5.65
CA ILE A 137 14.33 -12.49 -6.49
C ILE A 137 14.37 -11.82 -7.86
N LYS A 138 15.36 -10.97 -8.13
CA LYS A 138 15.46 -10.23 -9.38
C LYS A 138 15.51 -11.19 -10.57
N ASN A 139 14.75 -10.86 -11.62
CA ASN A 139 14.59 -11.67 -12.84
C ASN A 139 13.91 -13.04 -12.65
N ARG A 140 13.39 -13.36 -11.46
CA ARG A 140 12.52 -14.52 -11.26
C ARG A 140 11.08 -14.16 -11.61
N LYS A 141 10.27 -15.16 -11.92
CA LYS A 141 8.82 -15.01 -12.10
C LYS A 141 8.11 -15.26 -10.78
N ALA A 142 7.06 -14.47 -10.54
CA ALA A 142 6.26 -14.59 -9.35
C ALA A 142 5.12 -15.60 -9.54
N ASP A 143 4.89 -16.39 -8.50
CA ASP A 143 3.79 -17.34 -8.37
C ASP A 143 2.78 -16.88 -7.30
N PHE A 144 3.22 -16.02 -6.38
CA PHE A 144 2.42 -15.51 -5.28
C PHE A 144 2.43 -13.99 -5.21
N LEU A 145 1.27 -13.45 -4.83
CA LEU A 145 1.15 -12.15 -4.20
C LEU A 145 1.22 -12.35 -2.69
N PHE A 146 2.32 -11.88 -2.09
CA PHE A 146 2.55 -11.85 -0.65
C PHE A 146 2.25 -10.47 -0.09
N THR A 147 1.63 -10.41 1.09
CA THR A 147 1.47 -9.17 1.86
C THR A 147 1.68 -9.47 3.34
N ALA A 148 2.52 -8.68 4.00
CA ALA A 148 2.67 -8.67 5.46
C ALA A 148 2.35 -7.28 5.98
N GLU A 149 1.52 -7.18 7.00
CA GLU A 149 0.97 -5.93 7.51
C GLU A 149 1.04 -5.90 9.04
N TYR A 150 1.58 -4.82 9.61
CA TYR A 150 1.61 -4.56 11.05
C TYR A 150 0.89 -3.27 11.34
N LYS A 151 0.01 -3.27 12.35
CA LYS A 151 -0.69 -2.09 12.84
C LYS A 151 -0.63 -2.03 14.35
N GLU A 152 -0.13 -0.92 14.89
CA GLU A 152 -0.06 -0.72 16.33
C GLU A 152 -1.44 -0.62 17.00
N THR A 153 -2.49 -0.26 16.26
CA THR A 153 -3.87 -0.31 16.76
C THR A 153 -4.47 -1.71 16.65
N ASP A 154 -5.18 -2.14 17.70
CA ASP A 154 -5.89 -3.41 17.72
C ASP A 154 -6.92 -3.46 16.58
N PHE A 155 -6.98 -4.59 15.88
CA PHE A 155 -7.94 -4.86 14.81
C PHE A 155 -9.38 -4.49 15.22
N ILE A 156 -9.72 -4.73 16.49
CA ILE A 156 -11.02 -4.40 17.10
C ILE A 156 -11.24 -2.88 17.17
N THR A 157 -10.27 -2.07 17.61
CA THR A 157 -10.44 -0.59 17.62
C THR A 157 -10.50 0.01 16.22
N SER A 158 -9.86 -0.61 15.21
CA SER A 158 -10.00 -0.20 13.80
C SER A 158 -11.34 -0.60 13.14
N LEU A 159 -12.05 -1.56 13.73
CA LEU A 159 -13.37 -2.02 13.32
C LEU A 159 -14.49 -1.21 13.98
N PHE A 160 -14.30 -0.78 15.23
CA PHE A 160 -15.26 0.03 16.00
C PHE A 160 -14.99 1.55 15.93
N GLY A 161 -13.84 1.97 15.39
CA GLY A 161 -13.60 3.36 14.97
C GLY A 161 -14.43 3.69 13.73
N ALA A 162 -15.67 4.12 13.94
CA ALA A 162 -16.63 4.51 12.89
C ALA A 162 -16.28 5.86 12.21
N ASP A 163 -15.13 6.45 12.48
CA ASP A 163 -14.79 7.76 11.95
C ASP A 163 -14.05 7.64 10.61
N LYS A 164 -14.87 7.77 9.55
CA LYS A 164 -14.50 8.19 8.17
C LYS A 164 -13.21 7.56 7.62
N LYS A 165 -13.28 6.31 7.18
CA LYS A 165 -12.23 5.71 6.34
C LYS A 165 -12.12 6.51 5.03
N GLU A 166 -10.93 6.98 4.72
CA GLU A 166 -10.63 7.74 3.50
C GLU A 166 -9.61 7.00 2.63
N VAL A 167 -9.73 7.17 1.33
CA VAL A 167 -8.78 6.72 0.32
C VAL A 167 -7.97 7.93 -0.09
N VAL A 168 -6.72 7.99 0.36
CA VAL A 168 -5.72 8.96 -0.09
C VAL A 168 -5.09 8.45 -1.37
N ILE A 169 -5.13 9.26 -2.42
CA ILE A 169 -4.55 8.97 -3.72
C ILE A 169 -3.36 9.89 -3.91
N GLU A 170 -2.20 9.32 -4.22
CA GLU A 170 -0.94 10.02 -4.43
C GLU A 170 -0.36 9.64 -5.80
N ASN A 171 0.32 10.61 -6.42
CA ASN A 171 1.22 10.36 -7.53
C ASN A 171 2.55 11.09 -7.32
N GLU A 172 3.43 11.10 -8.33
CA GLU A 172 4.73 11.77 -8.24
C GLU A 172 4.66 13.29 -7.97
N ARG A 173 3.47 13.92 -8.10
CA ARG A 173 3.24 15.34 -7.80
C ARG A 173 2.70 15.57 -6.38
N GLY A 174 2.51 14.50 -5.60
CA GLY A 174 1.94 14.54 -4.25
C GLY A 174 0.52 13.98 -4.19
N ILE A 175 -0.23 14.41 -3.16
CA ILE A 175 -1.62 13.98 -2.95
C ILE A 175 -2.49 14.53 -4.08
N VAL A 176 -3.11 13.63 -4.83
CA VAL A 176 -4.06 13.91 -5.90
C VAL A 176 -5.45 14.14 -5.32
N ASP A 177 -5.89 13.25 -4.41
CA ASP A 177 -7.24 13.32 -3.84
C ASP A 177 -7.35 12.58 -2.51
N LYS A 178 -8.42 12.87 -1.74
CA LYS A 178 -8.84 12.14 -0.53
C LYS A 178 -10.34 11.88 -0.59
N ILE A 179 -10.72 10.62 -0.69
CA ILE A 179 -12.09 10.22 -1.02
C ILE A 179 -12.62 9.26 0.04
N SER A 180 -13.83 9.51 0.56
CA SER A 180 -14.45 8.58 1.51
C SER A 180 -14.64 7.17 0.91
N LEU A 181 -14.18 6.15 1.64
CA LEU A 181 -14.29 4.74 1.25
C LEU A 181 -15.74 4.22 1.33
N HIS A 182 -16.62 4.93 2.06
CA HIS A 182 -18.03 4.56 2.24
C HIS A 182 -18.93 4.95 1.05
N LYS A 183 -18.42 5.78 0.15
CA LYS A 183 -19.14 6.22 -1.05
C LYS A 183 -18.71 5.38 -2.25
N ASN A 184 -19.63 5.19 -3.20
CA ASN A 184 -19.35 4.46 -4.42
C ASN A 184 -18.87 5.40 -5.53
N TYR A 185 -17.73 5.09 -6.13
CA TYR A 185 -17.14 5.80 -7.26
C TYR A 185 -16.73 4.80 -8.33
N LYS A 186 -17.25 4.93 -9.55
CA LYS A 186 -17.02 3.93 -10.61
C LYS A 186 -15.75 4.12 -11.43
N ASN A 187 -15.25 5.36 -11.53
CA ASN A 187 -14.14 5.68 -12.43
C ASN A 187 -13.39 6.94 -11.98
N ILE A 188 -12.46 6.79 -11.05
CA ILE A 188 -11.51 7.83 -10.64
C ILE A 188 -10.24 7.65 -11.49
N LEU A 189 -9.92 8.62 -12.34
CA LEU A 189 -8.76 8.54 -13.23
C LEU A 189 -7.58 9.31 -12.64
N ILE A 190 -6.45 8.62 -12.50
CA ILE A 190 -5.24 9.14 -11.87
C ILE A 190 -4.14 9.16 -12.92
N ASP A 191 -3.56 10.33 -13.17
CA ASP A 191 -2.49 10.50 -14.15
C ASP A 191 -1.15 9.98 -13.61
N GLY A 192 -0.40 9.29 -14.46
CA GLY A 192 0.95 8.81 -14.20
C GLY A 192 1.83 8.78 -15.47
N PRO A 193 3.14 8.49 -15.35
CA PRO A 193 4.09 8.58 -16.45
C PRO A 193 3.80 7.66 -17.66
N GLN A 194 3.19 6.50 -17.46
CA GLN A 194 2.81 5.59 -18.55
C GLN A 194 1.32 5.70 -18.93
N GLY A 195 0.63 6.75 -18.47
CA GLY A 195 -0.78 7.00 -18.74
C GLY A 195 -1.64 6.93 -17.48
N LYS A 196 -2.92 6.59 -17.65
CA LYS A 196 -3.92 6.70 -16.58
C LYS A 196 -4.13 5.40 -15.82
N THR A 197 -4.32 5.52 -14.51
CA THR A 197 -4.79 4.45 -13.62
C THR A 197 -6.22 4.75 -13.21
N GLY A 198 -7.15 3.84 -13.50
CA GLY A 198 -8.56 3.96 -13.13
C GLY A 198 -8.85 3.18 -11.85
N LEU A 199 -9.31 3.90 -10.84
CA LEU A 199 -9.69 3.41 -9.52
C LEU A 199 -11.21 3.40 -9.39
N ARG A 200 -11.74 2.34 -8.80
CA ARG A 200 -13.14 2.17 -8.43
C ARG A 200 -13.23 1.94 -6.93
N ILE A 201 -14.19 2.58 -6.29
CA ILE A 201 -14.53 2.36 -4.90
C ILE A 201 -15.97 1.86 -4.87
N GLU A 202 -16.20 0.64 -4.40
CA GLU A 202 -17.54 0.06 -4.27
C GLU A 202 -17.65 -0.72 -2.97
N ASN A 203 -18.74 -0.51 -2.20
CA ASN A 203 -19.06 -1.26 -0.98
C ASN A 203 -17.94 -1.24 0.08
N GLY A 204 -17.17 -0.17 0.19
CA GLY A 204 -16.05 -0.09 1.13
C GLY A 204 -14.74 -0.69 0.60
N PHE A 205 -14.66 -1.03 -0.69
CA PHE A 205 -13.46 -1.59 -1.31
C PHE A 205 -12.95 -0.67 -2.42
N ALA A 206 -11.70 -0.23 -2.32
CA ALA A 206 -10.97 0.42 -3.39
C ALA A 206 -10.25 -0.64 -4.24
N GLN A 207 -10.38 -0.55 -5.56
CA GLN A 207 -9.76 -1.47 -6.52
C GLN A 207 -9.41 -0.73 -7.81
N VAL A 208 -8.22 -0.98 -8.36
CA VAL A 208 -7.88 -0.49 -9.69
C VAL A 208 -8.60 -1.35 -10.74
N HIS A 209 -9.43 -0.76 -11.58
CA HIS A 209 -10.14 -1.47 -12.66
C HIS A 209 -9.43 -1.31 -14.00
N THR A 210 -8.70 -0.21 -14.22
CA THR A 210 -7.91 0.02 -15.43
C THR A 210 -6.52 0.55 -15.09
N SER A 211 -5.53 0.20 -15.89
CA SER A 211 -4.18 0.73 -15.80
C SER A 211 -3.52 0.53 -17.15
N THR A 212 -2.85 1.58 -17.61
CA THR A 212 -2.06 1.59 -18.84
C THR A 212 -0.71 0.89 -18.69
N CYS A 213 -0.29 0.55 -17.47
CA CYS A 213 0.97 -0.15 -17.27
C CYS A 213 0.93 -1.57 -17.85
N LYS A 214 2.02 -1.99 -18.50
CA LYS A 214 2.14 -3.28 -19.20
C LYS A 214 1.73 -4.48 -18.33
N HIS A 215 2.10 -4.45 -17.05
CA HIS A 215 1.92 -5.58 -16.15
C HIS A 215 0.55 -5.59 -15.46
N GLY A 216 -0.16 -4.46 -15.38
CA GLY A 216 -1.50 -4.37 -14.81
C GLY A 216 -1.64 -4.84 -13.35
N ILE A 217 -0.53 -4.88 -12.62
CA ILE A 217 -0.41 -5.51 -11.30
C ILE A 217 -1.43 -4.95 -10.29
N CYS A 218 -1.51 -3.62 -10.21
CA CYS A 218 -2.40 -2.91 -9.31
C CYS A 218 -3.88 -3.31 -9.46
N LYS A 219 -4.29 -3.86 -10.62
CA LYS A 219 -5.65 -4.33 -10.87
C LYS A 219 -6.05 -5.54 -10.01
N HIS A 220 -5.06 -6.27 -9.51
CA HIS A 220 -5.25 -7.47 -8.71
C HIS A 220 -5.25 -7.19 -7.20
N SER A 221 -4.97 -5.95 -6.80
CA SER A 221 -4.96 -5.51 -5.40
C SER A 221 -6.30 -4.86 -5.02
N ILE A 222 -6.72 -5.07 -3.78
CA ILE A 222 -7.91 -4.48 -3.18
C ILE A 222 -7.47 -3.84 -1.86
N ALA A 223 -7.98 -2.64 -1.56
CA ALA A 223 -7.76 -1.96 -0.30
C ALA A 223 -9.11 -1.60 0.35
N ASN A 224 -9.32 -2.05 1.58
CA ASN A 224 -10.60 -1.89 2.28
C ASN A 224 -10.47 -1.55 3.78
N GLY A 225 -9.25 -1.55 4.31
CA GLY A 225 -8.97 -1.17 5.69
C GLY A 225 -7.80 -0.21 5.79
N VAL A 226 -7.80 0.64 6.84
CA VAL A 226 -6.73 1.60 7.15
C VAL A 226 -5.36 0.92 7.07
N GLY A 227 -4.41 1.53 6.38
CA GLY A 227 -3.07 0.98 6.12
C GLY A 227 -2.96 0.11 4.87
N ASN A 228 -4.08 -0.36 4.30
CA ASN A 228 -4.04 -1.06 3.02
C ASN A 228 -3.65 -0.10 1.90
N ILE A 229 -2.84 -0.61 0.98
CA ILE A 229 -2.35 0.15 -0.16
C ILE A 229 -2.55 -0.59 -1.48
N ILE A 230 -2.71 0.18 -2.55
CA ILE A 230 -2.59 -0.28 -3.93
C ILE A 230 -1.52 0.58 -4.60
N ALA A 231 -0.46 -0.06 -5.08
CA ALA A 231 0.62 0.61 -5.77
C ALA A 231 0.65 0.23 -7.25
N CYS A 232 0.73 1.24 -8.12
CA CYS A 232 0.99 1.07 -9.54
C CYS A 232 2.36 1.65 -9.89
N ALA A 233 3.42 0.88 -9.67
CA ALA A 233 4.79 1.37 -9.79
C ALA A 233 5.13 2.03 -11.13
N PRO A 234 4.77 1.46 -12.29
CA PRO A 234 5.08 2.10 -13.57
C PRO A 234 4.36 3.44 -13.78
N ASN A 235 3.18 3.63 -13.17
CA ASN A 235 2.45 4.91 -13.20
C ASN A 235 2.76 5.79 -11.99
N LYS A 236 3.64 5.36 -11.07
CA LYS A 236 3.94 6.06 -9.81
C LYS A 236 2.69 6.50 -9.03
N VAL A 237 1.65 5.68 -9.05
CA VAL A 237 0.40 5.93 -8.32
C VAL A 237 0.41 5.10 -7.04
N LEU A 238 0.03 5.72 -5.92
CA LEU A 238 -0.19 5.07 -4.65
C LEU A 238 -1.60 5.41 -4.16
N ILE A 239 -2.32 4.39 -3.72
CA ILE A 239 -3.67 4.53 -3.15
C ILE A 239 -3.58 3.93 -1.76
N LYS A 240 -3.91 4.70 -0.72
CA LYS A 240 -3.82 4.29 0.69
C LYS A 240 -5.15 4.50 1.37
N VAL A 241 -5.60 3.55 2.17
CA VAL A 241 -6.72 3.78 3.09
C VAL A 241 -6.17 4.34 4.39
N VAL A 242 -6.71 5.45 4.87
CA VAL A 242 -6.41 6.08 6.17
C VAL A 242 -7.62 6.13 7.06
#